data_AF-A0A3M1J474-F1
#
_entry.id   AF-A0A3M1J474-F1
#
_cell.length_a   1.000
_cell.length_b   1.000
_cell.length_c   1.000
_cell.angle_alpha   90.00
_cell.angle_beta   90.00
_cell.angle_gamma   90.00
#
_symmetry.space_group_name_H-M   'P 1'
#
loop_
_entity.id
_entity.type
_entity.pdbx_description
1 polymer ?
#
loop_
_entity_poly.entity_id
_entity_poly.type
_entity_poly.pdbx_seq_one_letter_code
_entity_poly.pdbx_strand_id
1 'polypeptide(L)'
;MHTVTIKIGLIFQKRAQATAGLLAVLALLLACTASPELVPTPEPTATRVPPAPRNENVEALNSAREAIGKFNFGLAPLLLQDETTIELRDSLGSQTAWMNYPVQSADPREWPGVDSFVLSYAVRKNLLNSVQVSRVTLGQIDVPASVENRAQIVQHTAVWVTFLDGSRAIVDLSPLSTNFAPRHIPNNMLVDNNELENTFAVRRGGVALDQLQPMAVVTEAGNLYYLLAQIAVNYDRYVFSLHLYPVQPADPMRPLEISPGVTASVEIARTDFLDLQQLLRDSGPAAFENHPELLLRRGRANKTLTQIMDDNLHLLWHLVTKFQHQLPDPSLPTPTPIPTATPTPSPTPT
;
A
#
# COMPACT_ATOMS: atom_id res chain seq x y z
N MET A 1 7.78 -31.16 11.38
CA MET A 1 6.96 -29.93 11.23
C MET A 1 7.39 -29.24 9.95
N HIS A 2 6.50 -29.14 8.95
CA HIS A 2 6.79 -28.44 7.70
C HIS A 2 5.84 -27.24 7.60
N THR A 3 6.36 -26.05 7.85
CA THR A 3 5.68 -24.80 7.54
C THR A 3 5.87 -24.55 6.06
N VAL A 4 4.79 -24.62 5.28
CA VAL A 4 4.82 -24.30 3.85
C VAL A 4 4.49 -22.81 3.70
N THR A 5 5.50 -22.01 3.35
CA THR A 5 5.30 -20.60 3.00
C THR A 5 4.86 -20.52 1.54
N ILE A 6 3.59 -20.24 1.31
CA ILE A 6 3.05 -20.02 -0.03
C ILE A 6 3.09 -18.52 -0.31
N LYS A 7 3.91 -18.12 -1.28
CA LYS A 7 4.00 -16.74 -1.75
C LYS A 7 2.72 -16.37 -2.48
N ILE A 8 1.95 -15.45 -1.90
CA ILE A 8 0.86 -14.77 -2.60
C ILE A 8 1.33 -13.33 -2.83
N GLY A 9 2.22 -13.16 -3.80
CA GLY A 9 2.60 -11.84 -4.28
C GLY A 9 1.54 -11.33 -5.25
N LEU A 10 0.89 -10.22 -4.92
CA LEU A 10 0.15 -9.42 -5.89
C LEU A 10 1.18 -8.70 -6.76
N ILE A 11 1.48 -9.26 -7.93
CA ILE A 11 2.28 -8.58 -8.95
C ILE A 11 1.35 -7.58 -9.65
N PHE A 12 1.55 -6.28 -9.41
CA PHE A 12 0.96 -5.22 -10.23
C PHE A 12 1.63 -5.23 -11.60
N GLN A 13 1.06 -5.98 -12.55
CA GLN A 13 1.50 -5.95 -13.94
C GLN A 13 0.68 -4.93 -14.73
N LYS A 14 1.28 -3.77 -15.00
CA LYS A 14 0.80 -2.83 -16.03
C LYS A 14 0.96 -3.54 -17.38
N ARG A 15 -0.15 -3.96 -18.01
CA ARG A 15 -0.13 -4.50 -19.38
C ARG A 15 0.26 -3.38 -20.35
N ALA A 16 1.45 -3.45 -20.91
CA ALA A 16 1.78 -2.78 -22.16
C ALA A 16 1.54 -3.75 -23.31
N GLN A 17 0.67 -3.37 -24.25
CA GLN A 17 0.51 -4.03 -25.54
C GLN A 17 1.70 -3.67 -26.44
N ALA A 18 2.20 -4.65 -27.20
CA ALA A 18 2.76 -4.42 -28.53
C ALA A 18 2.59 -5.68 -29.40
N THR A 19 2.03 -5.48 -30.58
CA THR A 19 1.65 -6.45 -31.61
C THR A 19 2.73 -6.65 -32.68
N ALA A 20 2.88 -7.92 -33.12
CA ALA A 20 3.11 -8.42 -34.49
C ALA A 20 4.40 -8.11 -35.30
N GLY A 21 4.94 -9.18 -35.92
CA GLY A 21 5.86 -9.12 -37.08
C GLY A 21 6.47 -10.49 -37.45
N LEU A 22 6.02 -11.08 -38.56
CA LEU A 22 6.22 -12.44 -39.08
C LEU A 22 7.38 -12.54 -40.12
N LEU A 23 7.80 -13.79 -40.42
CA LEU A 23 8.61 -14.32 -41.56
C LEU A 23 10.12 -14.50 -41.31
N ALA A 24 10.63 -15.72 -41.10
CA ALA A 24 10.78 -16.84 -42.06
C ALA A 24 11.87 -16.59 -43.11
N VAL A 25 13.07 -17.13 -42.88
CA VAL A 25 14.03 -17.50 -43.94
C VAL A 25 14.85 -18.71 -43.47
N LEU A 26 14.93 -19.71 -44.34
CA LEU A 26 15.89 -20.83 -44.37
C LEU A 26 15.63 -22.07 -43.50
N ALA A 27 14.54 -22.76 -43.84
CA ALA A 27 14.67 -24.18 -44.10
C ALA A 27 15.45 -24.41 -45.41
N LEU A 28 16.17 -25.52 -45.47
CA LEU A 28 16.99 -26.04 -46.58
C LEU A 28 18.38 -25.43 -46.76
N LEU A 29 19.39 -26.13 -46.24
CA LEU A 29 20.50 -26.62 -47.05
C LEU A 29 20.99 -27.97 -46.50
N LEU A 30 20.48 -29.02 -47.15
CA LEU A 30 21.17 -30.22 -47.62
C LEU A 30 21.68 -31.29 -46.63
N ALA A 31 21.09 -32.47 -46.86
CA ALA A 31 21.46 -33.79 -46.39
C ALA A 31 22.76 -34.32 -47.03
N CYS A 32 23.51 -35.12 -46.27
CA CYS A 32 23.96 -36.48 -46.60
C CYS A 32 25.06 -36.94 -45.64
N THR A 33 24.85 -38.06 -44.93
CA THR A 33 25.61 -39.32 -45.10
C THR A 33 25.24 -40.29 -43.97
N ALA A 34 25.18 -41.57 -44.34
CA ALA A 34 24.44 -42.66 -43.69
C ALA A 34 24.98 -43.14 -42.33
N SER A 35 24.09 -43.75 -41.53
CA SER A 35 24.45 -44.70 -40.46
C SER A 35 23.24 -45.58 -40.06
N PRO A 36 23.48 -46.75 -39.43
CA PRO A 36 22.92 -48.04 -39.81
C PRO A 36 21.49 -48.30 -39.31
N GLU A 37 20.90 -49.34 -39.90
CA GLU A 37 19.60 -49.91 -39.60
C GLU A 37 19.35 -50.05 -38.09
N LEU A 38 18.47 -49.20 -37.55
CA LEU A 38 18.03 -49.22 -36.16
C LEU A 38 17.00 -50.34 -35.99
N VAL A 39 17.38 -51.36 -35.22
CA VAL A 39 16.43 -52.29 -34.59
C VAL A 39 15.36 -51.45 -33.87
N PRO A 40 14.05 -51.67 -34.08
CA PRO A 40 13.03 -50.88 -33.40
C PRO A 40 13.20 -51.08 -31.89
N THR A 41 13.68 -50.03 -31.24
CA THR A 41 13.70 -49.96 -29.78
C THR A 41 12.24 -49.95 -29.34
N PRO A 42 11.80 -50.78 -28.38
CA PRO A 42 10.43 -50.67 -27.88
C PRO A 42 10.20 -49.23 -27.46
N GLU A 43 9.18 -48.57 -28.03
CA GLU A 43 8.81 -47.23 -27.62
C GLU A 43 8.64 -47.26 -26.09
N PRO A 44 9.33 -46.38 -25.33
CA PRO A 44 9.02 -46.24 -23.92
C PRO A 44 7.54 -45.91 -23.86
N THR A 45 6.76 -46.83 -23.29
CA THR A 45 5.35 -46.57 -22.98
C THR A 45 5.34 -45.23 -22.27
N ALA A 46 4.67 -44.24 -22.88
CA ALA A 46 4.58 -42.90 -22.32
C ALA A 46 4.15 -43.07 -20.87
N THR A 47 5.12 -42.92 -19.96
CA THR A 47 4.84 -42.99 -18.55
C THR A 47 4.02 -41.74 -18.34
N ARG A 48 2.69 -41.89 -18.24
CA ARG A 48 1.83 -40.81 -17.79
C ARG A 48 2.49 -40.34 -16.52
N VAL A 49 3.11 -39.16 -16.57
CA VAL A 49 3.57 -38.47 -15.36
C VAL A 49 2.33 -38.46 -14.48
N PRO A 50 2.35 -39.16 -13.32
CA PRO A 50 1.20 -39.10 -12.43
C PRO A 50 0.93 -37.61 -12.19
N PRO A 51 -0.32 -37.14 -12.33
CA PRO A 51 -0.61 -35.75 -12.06
C PRO A 51 -0.01 -35.43 -10.69
N ALA A 52 0.79 -34.37 -10.61
CA ALA A 52 1.35 -33.93 -9.34
C ALA A 52 0.20 -33.91 -8.32
N PRO A 53 0.38 -34.49 -7.12
CA PRO A 53 -0.71 -34.57 -6.14
C PRO A 53 -1.30 -33.18 -5.98
N ARG A 54 -2.60 -33.06 -6.28
CA ARG A 54 -3.34 -31.81 -6.08
C ARG A 54 -3.29 -31.51 -4.59
N ASN A 55 -2.52 -30.48 -4.23
CA ASN A 55 -2.50 -30.00 -2.87
C ASN A 55 -3.73 -29.10 -2.69
N GLU A 56 -4.80 -29.65 -2.12
CA GLU A 56 -6.07 -28.95 -1.94
C GLU A 56 -5.92 -27.67 -1.11
N ASN A 57 -4.93 -27.60 -0.20
CA ASN A 57 -4.61 -26.39 0.56
C ASN A 57 -4.06 -25.29 -0.36
N VAL A 58 -3.25 -25.66 -1.35
CA VAL A 58 -2.75 -24.73 -2.39
C VAL A 58 -3.90 -24.26 -3.27
N GLU A 59 -4.86 -25.12 -3.61
CA GLU A 59 -6.05 -24.73 -4.37
C GLU A 59 -6.91 -23.72 -3.60
N ALA A 60 -7.15 -23.94 -2.30
CA ALA A 60 -7.88 -23.00 -1.44
C ALA A 60 -7.21 -21.61 -1.38
N LEU A 61 -5.88 -21.59 -1.25
CA LEU A 61 -5.10 -20.35 -1.24
C LEU A 61 -5.06 -19.65 -2.61
N ASN A 62 -5.00 -20.41 -3.71
CA ASN A 62 -5.07 -19.85 -5.05
C ASN A 62 -6.45 -19.26 -5.35
N SER A 63 -7.52 -19.89 -4.88
CA SER A 63 -8.89 -19.35 -4.97
C SER A 63 -9.03 -18.04 -4.21
N ALA A 64 -8.50 -17.99 -2.97
CA ALA A 64 -8.48 -16.76 -2.20
C ALA A 64 -7.70 -15.66 -2.93
N ARG A 65 -6.54 -15.98 -3.49
CA ARG A 65 -5.73 -15.06 -4.31
C ARG A 65 -6.48 -14.54 -5.54
N GLU A 66 -7.14 -15.41 -6.28
CA GLU A 66 -7.90 -15.02 -7.48
C GLU A 66 -9.04 -14.06 -7.12
N ALA A 67 -9.74 -14.32 -6.01
CA ALA A 67 -10.82 -13.47 -5.53
C ALA A 67 -10.37 -12.05 -5.17
N ILE A 68 -9.12 -11.88 -4.72
CA ILE A 68 -8.55 -10.58 -4.32
C ILE A 68 -7.63 -9.95 -5.36
N GLY A 69 -7.36 -10.63 -6.48
CA GLY A 69 -6.30 -10.29 -7.44
C GLY A 69 -6.48 -8.94 -8.16
N LYS A 70 -7.60 -8.26 -7.94
CA LYS A 70 -7.97 -7.00 -8.60
C LYS A 70 -7.73 -5.77 -7.72
N PHE A 71 -7.28 -5.94 -6.48
CA PHE A 71 -7.16 -4.82 -5.57
C PHE A 71 -5.87 -4.03 -5.76
N ASN A 72 -6.02 -2.72 -5.84
CA ASN A 72 -4.93 -1.76 -5.69
C ASN A 72 -4.67 -1.54 -4.19
N PHE A 73 -3.40 -1.57 -3.77
CA PHE A 73 -3.02 -1.28 -2.39
C PHE A 73 -2.88 0.23 -2.16
N GLY A 74 -3.57 0.74 -1.15
CA GLY A 74 -3.54 2.13 -0.72
C GLY A 74 -4.83 2.91 -0.97
N LEU A 75 -4.79 4.20 -0.62
CA LEU A 75 -5.95 5.10 -0.59
C LEU A 75 -6.20 5.88 -1.90
N ALA A 76 -5.23 5.92 -2.82
CA ALA A 76 -5.30 6.73 -4.03
C ALA A 76 -6.52 6.42 -4.91
N PRO A 77 -6.92 5.15 -5.16
CA PRO A 77 -8.11 4.87 -5.96
C PRO A 77 -9.39 5.44 -5.36
N LEU A 78 -9.49 5.50 -4.02
CA LEU A 78 -10.62 6.11 -3.33
C LEU A 78 -10.58 7.63 -3.44
N LEU A 79 -9.39 8.22 -3.34
CA LEU A 79 -9.21 9.67 -3.48
C LEU A 79 -9.64 10.17 -4.87
N LEU A 80 -9.47 9.35 -5.91
CA LEU A 80 -9.88 9.66 -7.28
C LEU A 80 -11.40 9.56 -7.52
N GLN A 81 -12.20 9.05 -6.58
CA GLN A 81 -13.66 9.01 -6.73
C GLN A 81 -14.28 10.36 -6.41
N ASP A 82 -15.21 10.85 -7.24
CA ASP A 82 -15.76 12.21 -7.15
C ASP A 82 -16.37 12.53 -5.78
N GLU A 83 -17.15 11.59 -5.20
CA GLU A 83 -17.85 11.78 -3.92
C GLU A 83 -16.93 11.71 -2.69
N THR A 84 -15.64 11.40 -2.86
CA THR A 84 -14.69 11.37 -1.75
C THR A 84 -14.39 12.77 -1.22
N THR A 85 -14.53 12.94 0.10
CA THR A 85 -14.24 14.16 0.85
C THR A 85 -13.19 13.90 1.93
N ILE A 86 -12.53 14.95 2.39
CA ILE A 86 -11.64 14.87 3.55
C ILE A 86 -12.16 15.84 4.60
N GLU A 87 -12.46 15.33 5.78
CA GLU A 87 -13.04 16.08 6.89
C GLU A 87 -12.11 16.02 8.10
N LEU A 88 -12.23 17.01 8.98
CA LEU A 88 -11.60 16.93 10.30
C LEU A 88 -12.56 16.23 11.26
N ARG A 89 -12.04 15.23 11.98
CA ARG A 89 -12.72 14.59 13.09
C ARG A 89 -11.96 14.89 14.37
N ASP A 90 -12.69 15.32 15.38
CA ASP A 90 -12.13 15.46 16.72
C ASP A 90 -11.99 14.07 17.34
N SER A 91 -10.75 13.73 17.70
CA SER A 91 -10.42 12.52 18.44
C SER A 91 -9.51 12.87 19.59
N LEU A 92 -10.00 12.69 20.83
CA LEU A 92 -9.22 12.81 22.05
C LEU A 92 -8.44 14.14 22.19
N GLY A 93 -9.03 15.25 21.75
CA GLY A 93 -8.41 16.59 21.82
C GLY A 93 -7.43 16.90 20.67
N SER A 94 -7.37 16.04 19.65
CA SER A 94 -6.64 16.28 18.41
C SER A 94 -7.56 16.21 17.20
N GLN A 95 -7.29 17.03 16.19
CA GLN A 95 -8.00 16.98 14.91
C GLN A 95 -7.30 16.02 13.97
N THR A 96 -8.02 14.98 13.54
CA THR A 96 -7.51 13.99 12.59
C THR A 96 -8.19 14.20 11.25
N ALA A 97 -7.39 14.30 10.19
CA ALA A 97 -7.92 14.32 8.82
C ALA A 97 -8.43 12.92 8.45
N TRP A 98 -9.69 12.85 8.03
CA TRP A 98 -10.39 11.61 7.75
C TRP A 98 -10.92 11.64 6.32
N MET A 99 -10.52 10.66 5.51
CA MET A 99 -11.03 10.50 4.15
C MET A 99 -12.37 9.76 4.19
N ASN A 100 -13.48 10.44 3.91
CA ASN A 100 -14.78 9.83 3.69
C ASN A 100 -14.97 9.58 2.19
N TYR A 101 -15.60 8.47 1.82
CA TYR A 101 -15.89 8.10 0.43
C TYR A 101 -17.26 7.43 0.34
N PRO A 102 -17.80 7.22 -0.88
CA PRO A 102 -19.13 6.63 -1.06
C PRO A 102 -19.30 5.35 -0.24
N VAL A 103 -20.54 5.09 0.18
CA VAL A 103 -20.88 3.84 0.87
C VAL A 103 -20.49 2.68 -0.04
N GLN A 104 -19.55 1.89 0.44
CA GLN A 104 -19.07 0.74 -0.31
C GLN A 104 -19.85 -0.52 0.08
N SER A 105 -19.70 -1.55 -0.76
CA SER A 105 -20.30 -2.87 -0.54
C SER A 105 -19.99 -3.44 0.85
N ALA A 106 -20.94 -4.19 1.39
CA ALA A 106 -20.73 -4.97 2.61
C ALA A 106 -19.82 -6.20 2.36
N ASP A 107 -19.60 -6.57 1.10
CA ASP A 107 -18.63 -7.59 0.74
C ASP A 107 -17.20 -6.98 0.68
N PRO A 108 -16.29 -7.37 1.59
CA PRO A 108 -14.90 -6.91 1.54
C PRO A 108 -14.15 -7.32 0.27
N ARG A 109 -14.71 -8.24 -0.53
CA ARG A 109 -14.13 -8.66 -1.81
C ARG A 109 -14.38 -7.67 -2.97
N GLU A 110 -15.23 -6.67 -2.75
CA GLU A 110 -15.51 -5.62 -3.72
C GLU A 110 -14.78 -4.31 -3.40
N TRP A 111 -14.06 -4.30 -2.28
CA TRP A 111 -13.40 -3.13 -1.72
C TRP A 111 -11.98 -2.92 -2.28
N PRO A 112 -11.56 -1.69 -2.60
CA PRO A 112 -10.15 -1.46 -2.88
C PRO A 112 -9.27 -1.91 -1.69
N GLY A 113 -8.01 -2.24 -1.97
CA GLY A 113 -7.05 -2.67 -0.96
C GLY A 113 -6.54 -1.48 -0.14
N VAL A 114 -7.45 -0.77 0.53
CA VAL A 114 -7.21 0.45 1.31
C VAL A 114 -5.98 0.32 2.20
N ASP A 115 -5.86 -0.84 2.85
CA ASP A 115 -4.74 -1.21 3.71
C ASP A 115 -4.63 -2.73 3.84
N SER A 116 -3.65 -3.18 4.64
CA SER A 116 -3.42 -4.60 4.90
C SER A 116 -4.54 -5.29 5.68
N PHE A 117 -5.32 -4.56 6.48
CA PHE A 117 -6.47 -5.10 7.22
C PHE A 117 -7.60 -5.44 6.26
N VAL A 118 -8.01 -4.53 5.37
CA VAL A 118 -9.12 -4.77 4.43
C VAL A 118 -8.84 -5.98 3.55
N LEU A 119 -7.62 -6.07 3.00
CA LEU A 119 -7.20 -7.20 2.18
C LEU A 119 -7.20 -8.52 2.95
N SER A 120 -6.64 -8.52 4.16
CA SER A 120 -6.62 -9.70 5.03
C SER A 120 -8.02 -10.13 5.44
N TYR A 121 -8.90 -9.17 5.72
CA TYR A 121 -10.29 -9.43 6.07
C TYR A 121 -11.07 -10.05 4.89
N ALA A 122 -10.82 -9.59 3.65
CA ALA A 122 -11.38 -10.17 2.44
C ALA A 122 -10.94 -11.62 2.23
N VAL A 123 -9.63 -11.91 2.38
CA VAL A 123 -9.12 -13.29 2.31
C VAL A 123 -9.69 -14.17 3.40
N ARG A 124 -9.80 -13.65 4.62
CA ARG A 124 -10.44 -14.38 5.71
C ARG A 124 -11.89 -14.73 5.37
N LYS A 125 -12.71 -13.80 4.88
CA LYS A 125 -14.10 -14.10 4.46
C LYS A 125 -14.16 -15.13 3.34
N ASN A 126 -13.20 -15.12 2.40
CA ASN A 126 -13.11 -16.14 1.36
C ASN A 126 -12.78 -17.54 1.93
N LEU A 127 -11.79 -17.62 2.80
CA LEU A 127 -11.30 -18.88 3.37
C LEU A 127 -12.21 -19.47 4.45
N LEU A 128 -13.04 -18.66 5.12
CA LEU A 128 -13.98 -19.12 6.16
C LEU A 128 -14.93 -20.22 5.65
N ASN A 129 -15.24 -20.22 4.35
CA ASN A 129 -16.16 -21.19 3.74
C ASN A 129 -15.46 -22.33 3.00
N SER A 130 -14.12 -22.39 3.05
CA SER A 130 -13.34 -23.45 2.41
C SER A 130 -13.41 -24.74 3.22
N VAL A 131 -13.74 -25.85 2.56
CA VAL A 131 -13.80 -27.18 3.20
C VAL A 131 -12.43 -27.67 3.68
N GLN A 132 -11.33 -27.09 3.21
CA GLN A 132 -9.97 -27.44 3.59
C GLN A 132 -9.49 -26.70 4.85
N VAL A 133 -10.15 -25.60 5.22
CA VAL A 133 -9.70 -24.70 6.29
C VAL A 133 -10.33 -25.09 7.62
N SER A 134 -9.49 -25.44 8.59
CA SER A 134 -9.95 -25.74 9.95
C SER A 134 -10.09 -24.49 10.81
N ARG A 135 -9.20 -23.51 10.62
CA ARG A 135 -9.22 -22.23 11.34
C ARG A 135 -8.62 -21.13 10.49
N VAL A 136 -9.24 -19.96 10.52
CA VAL A 136 -8.70 -18.73 9.93
C VAL A 136 -8.86 -17.54 10.88
N THR A 137 -7.78 -16.79 11.09
CA THR A 137 -7.72 -15.64 12.00
C THR A 137 -6.82 -14.55 11.41
N LEU A 138 -6.93 -13.33 11.91
CA LEU A 138 -6.06 -12.23 11.50
C LEU A 138 -5.00 -12.00 12.58
N GLY A 139 -3.75 -11.82 12.17
CA GLY A 139 -2.64 -11.48 13.05
C GLY A 139 -2.13 -10.07 12.73
N GLN A 140 -1.95 -9.26 13.77
CA GLN A 140 -1.31 -7.95 13.67
C GLN A 140 0.19 -8.10 13.89
N ILE A 141 0.97 -7.52 13.01
CA ILE A 141 2.42 -7.54 13.00
C ILE A 141 2.92 -6.11 12.99
N ASP A 142 3.73 -5.77 13.99
CA ASP A 142 4.31 -4.45 14.11
C ASP A 142 5.65 -4.40 13.39
N VAL A 143 5.79 -3.44 12.48
CA VAL A 143 6.98 -3.28 11.65
C VAL A 143 7.66 -1.98 12.04
N PRO A 144 8.82 -2.03 12.69
CA PRO A 144 9.55 -0.81 12.99
C PRO A 144 10.01 -0.16 11.68
N ALA A 145 9.76 1.13 11.56
CA ALA A 145 10.20 1.97 10.45
C ALA A 145 10.92 3.21 11.01
N SER A 146 11.93 3.70 10.30
CA SER A 146 12.57 4.97 10.61
C SER A 146 12.17 5.99 9.56
N VAL A 147 11.22 6.86 9.90
CA VAL A 147 10.73 7.91 9.01
C VAL A 147 11.27 9.24 9.52
N GLU A 148 12.12 9.90 8.74
CA GLU A 148 12.71 11.21 9.09
C GLU A 148 13.40 11.22 10.47
N ASN A 149 14.16 10.15 10.77
CA ASN A 149 14.82 9.91 12.07
C ASN A 149 13.87 9.76 13.26
N ARG A 150 12.57 9.54 13.02
CA ARG A 150 11.61 9.13 14.05
C ARG A 150 11.33 7.64 13.90
N ALA A 151 11.47 6.91 15.00
CA ALA A 151 10.97 5.55 15.07
C ALA A 151 9.44 5.59 14.98
N GLN A 152 8.89 4.92 13.96
CA GLN A 152 7.47 4.68 13.79
C GLN A 152 7.23 3.17 13.79
N ILE A 153 6.02 2.77 14.16
CA ILE A 153 5.58 1.38 14.06
C ILE A 153 4.48 1.33 13.00
N VAL A 154 4.71 0.54 11.97
CA VAL A 154 3.73 0.27 10.92
C VAL A 154 3.02 -1.02 11.29
N GLN A 155 1.72 -0.93 11.54
CA GLN A 155 0.94 -2.11 11.86
C GLN A 155 0.43 -2.76 10.57
N HIS A 156 0.77 -4.04 10.39
CA HIS A 156 0.29 -4.86 9.30
C HIS A 156 -0.64 -5.94 9.80
N THR A 157 -1.66 -6.25 9.00
CA THR A 157 -2.52 -7.40 9.25
C THR A 157 -2.25 -8.46 8.20
N ALA A 158 -2.11 -9.71 8.64
CA ALA A 158 -1.99 -10.89 7.78
C ALA A 158 -2.99 -11.97 8.20
N VAL A 159 -3.30 -12.90 7.30
CA VAL A 159 -4.23 -14.01 7.57
C VAL A 159 -3.46 -15.25 7.97
N TRP A 160 -3.81 -15.81 9.12
CA TRP A 160 -3.28 -17.08 9.61
C TRP A 160 -4.29 -18.19 9.36
N VAL A 161 -3.86 -19.21 8.62
CA VAL A 161 -4.69 -20.33 8.19
C VAL A 161 -4.13 -21.62 8.77
N THR A 162 -5.00 -22.39 9.42
CA THR A 162 -4.76 -23.80 9.74
C THR A 162 -5.69 -24.61 8.84
N PHE A 163 -5.14 -25.63 8.18
CA PHE A 163 -5.89 -26.55 7.33
C PHE A 163 -6.36 -27.76 8.14
N LEU A 164 -7.28 -28.56 7.59
CA LEU A 164 -7.78 -29.78 8.25
C LEU A 164 -6.69 -30.84 8.45
N ASP A 165 -5.69 -30.88 7.57
CA ASP A 165 -4.53 -31.77 7.67
C ASP A 165 -3.50 -31.33 8.73
N GLY A 166 -3.78 -30.23 9.46
CA GLY A 166 -2.92 -29.67 10.49
C GLY A 166 -1.78 -28.80 9.96
N SER A 167 -1.62 -28.70 8.64
CA SER A 167 -0.67 -27.75 8.04
C SER A 167 -1.12 -26.30 8.25
N ARG A 168 -0.18 -25.37 8.15
CA ARG A 168 -0.42 -23.94 8.41
C ARG A 168 0.16 -23.09 7.30
N ALA A 169 -0.55 -22.03 6.97
CA ALA A 169 -0.09 -20.99 6.06
C ALA A 169 -0.34 -19.61 6.66
N ILE A 170 0.44 -18.64 6.19
CA ILE A 170 0.23 -17.23 6.48
C ILE A 170 0.12 -16.52 5.15
N VAL A 171 -0.97 -15.77 4.97
CA VAL A 171 -1.24 -14.98 3.78
C VAL A 171 -1.05 -13.52 4.15
N ASP A 172 0.05 -12.95 3.70
CA ASP A 172 0.34 -11.54 3.83
C ASP A 172 0.24 -10.89 2.45
N LEU A 173 -0.59 -9.85 2.36
CA LEU A 173 -0.92 -9.16 1.12
C LEU A 173 -0.35 -7.74 1.09
N SER A 174 0.41 -7.39 2.13
CA SER A 174 1.13 -6.13 2.17
C SER A 174 2.21 -6.13 1.08
N PRO A 175 2.35 -5.05 0.30
CA PRO A 175 3.49 -4.87 -0.59
C PRO A 175 4.84 -4.79 0.16
N LEU A 176 4.81 -4.64 1.49
CA LEU A 176 6.00 -4.69 2.36
C LEU A 176 6.55 -6.10 2.56
N SER A 177 5.77 -7.12 2.23
CA SER A 177 6.02 -8.49 2.65
C SER A 177 6.19 -9.39 1.45
N THR A 178 7.43 -9.62 1.03
CA THR A 178 7.68 -10.76 0.13
C THR A 178 8.00 -12.05 0.87
N ASN A 179 8.01 -12.06 2.21
CA ASN A 179 8.11 -13.26 3.09
C ASN A 179 8.11 -12.90 4.61
N PHE A 180 7.37 -11.87 5.03
CA PHE A 180 7.47 -11.32 6.39
C PHE A 180 6.86 -12.24 7.46
N ALA A 181 5.62 -12.66 7.26
CA ALA A 181 4.84 -13.28 8.31
C ALA A 181 5.38 -14.61 8.92
N PRO A 182 6.11 -15.50 8.20
CA PRO A 182 6.65 -16.74 8.79
C PRO A 182 7.70 -16.52 9.90
N ARG A 183 8.36 -15.36 9.91
CA ARG A 183 9.40 -15.03 10.92
C ARG A 183 8.96 -13.99 11.94
N HIS A 184 7.84 -13.31 11.69
CA HIS A 184 7.26 -12.33 12.58
C HIS A 184 6.00 -12.89 13.23
N ILE A 185 6.16 -13.34 14.47
CA ILE A 185 5.04 -13.78 15.30
C ILE A 185 4.13 -12.56 15.50
N PRO A 186 2.83 -12.66 15.23
CA PRO A 186 1.92 -11.55 15.46
C PRO A 186 1.96 -11.17 16.93
N ASN A 187 2.10 -9.87 17.20
CA ASN A 187 2.06 -9.34 18.56
C ASN A 187 0.65 -9.44 19.14
N ASN A 188 -0.35 -9.47 18.26
CA ASN A 188 -1.75 -9.61 18.62
C ASN A 188 -2.50 -10.47 17.60
N MET A 189 -3.33 -11.39 18.08
CA MET A 189 -4.21 -12.21 17.25
C MET A 189 -5.63 -11.68 17.39
N LEU A 190 -6.21 -11.21 16.29
CA LEU A 190 -7.57 -10.72 16.23
C LEU A 190 -8.51 -11.93 16.09
N VAL A 191 -9.06 -12.34 17.23
CA VAL A 191 -9.91 -13.53 17.34
C VAL A 191 -11.39 -13.20 17.55
N ASP A 192 -11.73 -11.97 17.96
CA ASP A 192 -13.11 -11.54 18.12
C ASP A 192 -13.73 -11.17 16.75
N ASN A 193 -14.73 -11.95 16.33
CA ASN A 193 -15.44 -11.71 15.09
C ASN A 193 -16.21 -10.39 15.09
N ASN A 194 -16.76 -9.98 16.22
CA ASN A 194 -17.52 -8.74 16.32
C ASN A 194 -16.59 -7.54 16.18
N GLU A 195 -15.41 -7.60 16.81
CA GLU A 195 -14.37 -6.57 16.67
C GLU A 195 -13.90 -6.44 15.21
N LEU A 196 -13.68 -7.58 14.53
CA LEU A 196 -13.30 -7.61 13.12
C LEU A 196 -14.39 -7.00 12.22
N GLU A 197 -15.65 -7.39 12.43
CA GLU A 197 -16.79 -6.87 11.67
C GLU A 197 -17.02 -5.39 11.93
N ASN A 198 -16.91 -4.94 13.18
CA ASN A 198 -17.00 -3.52 13.54
C ASN A 198 -15.86 -2.71 12.92
N THR A 199 -14.62 -3.22 12.99
CA THR A 199 -13.45 -2.54 12.39
C THR A 199 -13.62 -2.42 10.88
N PHE A 200 -14.05 -3.49 10.21
CA PHE A 200 -14.36 -3.44 8.78
C PHE A 200 -15.49 -2.45 8.49
N ALA A 201 -16.57 -2.46 9.28
CA ALA A 201 -17.69 -1.53 9.11
C ALA A 201 -17.28 -0.06 9.30
N VAL A 202 -16.39 0.25 10.24
CA VAL A 202 -15.84 1.60 10.44
C VAL A 202 -14.95 2.00 9.28
N ARG A 203 -13.99 1.15 8.89
CA ARG A 203 -13.17 1.37 7.69
C ARG A 203 -14.05 1.49 6.46
N ARG A 204 -15.26 0.93 6.46
CA ARG A 204 -16.23 1.04 5.38
C ARG A 204 -16.66 2.48 5.08
N GLY A 205 -16.67 3.34 6.09
CA GLY A 205 -17.07 4.74 5.98
C GLY A 205 -15.91 5.71 5.83
N GLY A 206 -14.65 5.25 5.87
CA GLY A 206 -13.48 6.09 5.69
C GLY A 206 -12.25 5.62 6.45
N VAL A 207 -11.16 6.37 6.32
CA VAL A 207 -9.90 6.10 7.02
C VAL A 207 -9.18 7.38 7.45
N ALA A 208 -8.41 7.28 8.53
CA ALA A 208 -7.59 8.38 9.03
C ALA A 208 -6.30 8.51 8.20
N LEU A 209 -5.94 9.74 7.82
CA LEU A 209 -4.75 10.05 7.02
C LEU A 209 -3.47 10.24 7.86
N ASP A 210 -3.59 10.27 9.19
CA ASP A 210 -2.45 10.38 10.11
C ASP A 210 -1.82 9.02 10.46
N GLN A 211 -2.50 7.92 10.11
CA GLN A 211 -1.94 6.58 10.20
C GLN A 211 -1.01 6.33 9.02
N LEU A 212 0.07 5.59 9.26
CA LEU A 212 1.03 5.22 8.22
C LEU A 212 0.46 4.13 7.29
N GLN A 213 -0.51 4.49 6.45
CA GLN A 213 -1.12 3.67 5.41
C GLN A 213 -0.78 4.29 4.06
N PRO A 214 -0.14 3.57 3.11
CA PRO A 214 0.25 4.19 1.85
C PRO A 214 -0.96 4.75 1.12
N MET A 215 -0.83 6.00 0.69
CA MET A 215 -1.73 6.58 -0.29
C MET A 215 -1.61 5.79 -1.60
N ALA A 216 -0.39 5.47 -2.04
CA ALA A 216 -0.17 4.61 -3.20
C ALA A 216 1.12 3.82 -3.08
N VAL A 217 1.17 2.69 -3.78
CA VAL A 217 2.39 1.91 -3.99
C VAL A 217 2.83 2.11 -5.43
N VAL A 218 3.99 2.72 -5.61
CA VAL A 218 4.56 2.99 -6.94
C VAL A 218 5.69 2.00 -7.20
N THR A 219 5.71 1.43 -8.40
CA THR A 219 6.81 0.58 -8.86
C THR A 219 7.54 1.30 -9.99
N GLU A 220 8.81 1.60 -9.80
CA GLU A 220 9.65 2.27 -10.80
C GLU A 220 10.98 1.52 -10.96
N ALA A 221 11.29 1.10 -12.18
CA ALA A 221 12.46 0.28 -12.50
C ALA A 221 12.62 -0.97 -11.60
N GLY A 222 11.51 -1.59 -11.19
CA GLY A 222 11.49 -2.77 -10.31
C GLY A 222 11.67 -2.48 -8.81
N ASN A 223 11.84 -1.21 -8.42
CA ASN A 223 11.89 -0.79 -7.03
C ASN A 223 10.50 -0.33 -6.55
N LEU A 224 10.20 -0.58 -5.28
CA LEU A 224 8.95 -0.17 -4.65
C LEU A 224 9.13 1.14 -3.89
N TYR A 225 8.13 2.00 -4.01
CA TYR A 225 8.08 3.27 -3.31
C TYR A 225 6.70 3.47 -2.69
N TYR A 226 6.70 4.00 -1.47
CA TYR A 226 5.49 4.28 -0.72
C TYR A 226 5.22 5.76 -0.78
N LEU A 227 4.11 6.11 -1.42
CA LEU A 227 3.57 7.45 -1.36
C LEU A 227 2.61 7.52 -0.19
N LEU A 228 2.84 8.46 0.72
CA LEU A 228 2.04 8.69 1.91
C LEU A 228 1.50 10.11 1.87
N ALA A 229 0.23 10.27 2.20
CA ALA A 229 -0.39 11.56 2.38
C ALA A 229 -0.39 11.93 3.85
N GLN A 230 -0.08 13.18 4.16
CA GLN A 230 -0.23 13.71 5.50
C GLN A 230 -0.83 15.11 5.43
N ILE A 231 -1.78 15.37 6.33
CA ILE A 231 -2.40 16.68 6.53
C ILE A 231 -2.11 17.10 7.96
N ALA A 232 -1.31 18.14 8.13
CA ALA A 232 -1.09 18.76 9.43
C ALA A 232 -2.00 19.98 9.57
N VAL A 233 -2.79 19.98 10.64
CA VAL A 233 -3.75 21.02 10.96
C VAL A 233 -3.19 21.85 12.10
N ASN A 234 -2.61 23.00 11.75
CA ASN A 234 -2.14 23.97 12.74
C ASN A 234 -3.22 25.01 12.99
N TYR A 235 -3.08 25.79 14.06
CA TYR A 235 -4.05 26.83 14.40
C TYR A 235 -4.21 27.88 13.28
N ASP A 236 -3.10 28.29 12.66
CA ASP A 236 -3.02 29.38 11.68
C ASP A 236 -2.97 28.90 10.21
N ARG A 237 -2.60 27.64 9.97
CA ARG A 237 -2.38 27.10 8.62
C ARG A 237 -2.73 25.62 8.49
N TYR A 238 -2.96 25.20 7.25
CA TYR A 238 -2.96 23.80 6.84
C TYR A 238 -1.67 23.47 6.10
N VAL A 239 -1.14 22.28 6.33
CA VAL A 239 -0.02 21.73 5.56
C VAL A 239 -0.46 20.41 4.93
N PHE A 240 -0.55 20.38 3.62
CA PHE A 240 -0.83 19.18 2.84
C PHE A 240 0.47 18.66 2.28
N SER A 241 0.73 17.36 2.40
CA SER A 241 2.01 16.80 2.01
C SER A 241 1.87 15.40 1.42
N LEU A 242 2.67 15.16 0.40
CA LEU A 242 2.99 13.84 -0.11
C LEU A 242 4.43 13.52 0.25
N HIS A 243 4.63 12.38 0.90
CA HIS A 243 5.93 11.84 1.24
C HIS A 243 6.16 10.58 0.39
N LEU A 244 7.27 10.54 -0.34
CA LEU A 244 7.65 9.40 -1.15
C LEU A 244 8.84 8.71 -0.52
N TYR A 245 8.64 7.51 0.00
CA TYR A 245 9.68 6.71 0.65
C TYR A 245 10.17 5.59 -0.27
N PRO A 246 11.49 5.45 -0.47
CA PRO A 246 12.07 4.22 -0.98
C PRO A 246 11.83 3.08 0.01
N VAL A 247 11.40 1.93 -0.51
CA VAL A 247 11.13 0.75 0.30
C VAL A 247 11.95 -0.42 -0.20
N GLN A 248 12.71 -1.03 0.70
CA GLN A 248 13.24 -2.37 0.50
C GLN A 248 12.22 -3.37 1.07
N PRO A 249 11.45 -4.09 0.22
CA PRO A 249 10.50 -5.08 0.72
C PRO A 249 11.23 -6.17 1.50
N ALA A 250 10.64 -6.65 2.58
CA ALA A 250 11.27 -7.67 3.42
C ALA A 250 11.45 -8.98 2.64
N ASP A 251 12.59 -9.63 2.87
CA ASP A 251 12.89 -10.97 2.37
C ASP A 251 13.27 -11.91 3.56
N PRO A 252 13.44 -13.23 3.35
CA PRO A 252 13.77 -14.15 4.45
C PRO A 252 15.04 -13.81 5.23
N MET A 253 15.95 -13.03 4.65
CA MET A 253 17.27 -12.70 5.16
C MET A 253 17.41 -11.24 5.58
N ARG A 254 16.52 -10.35 5.14
CA ARG A 254 16.57 -8.90 5.40
C ARG A 254 15.22 -8.38 5.88
N PRO A 255 15.17 -7.66 7.03
CA PRO A 255 13.94 -7.02 7.48
C PRO A 255 13.49 -5.96 6.46
N LEU A 256 12.26 -5.50 6.62
CA LEU A 256 11.79 -4.34 5.87
C LEU A 256 12.64 -3.11 6.23
N GLU A 257 13.06 -2.35 5.23
CA GLU A 257 13.68 -1.05 5.43
C GLU A 257 12.90 0.03 4.66
N ILE A 258 12.55 1.11 5.36
CA ILE A 258 11.98 2.33 4.78
C ILE A 258 13.03 3.42 4.95
N SER A 259 13.56 3.94 3.84
CA SER A 259 14.61 4.94 3.86
C SER A 259 14.04 6.37 3.78
N PRO A 260 14.77 7.40 4.24
CA PRO A 260 14.38 8.79 4.04
C PRO A 260 14.15 9.10 2.55
N GLY A 261 13.03 9.76 2.29
CA GLY A 261 12.51 10.00 0.95
C GLY A 261 12.60 11.44 0.48
N VAL A 262 11.67 11.79 -0.40
CA VAL A 262 11.40 13.18 -0.79
C VAL A 262 9.97 13.55 -0.40
N THR A 263 9.75 14.83 -0.15
CA THR A 263 8.45 15.37 0.25
C THR A 263 8.08 16.53 -0.67
N ALA A 264 6.82 16.58 -1.09
CA ALA A 264 6.20 17.75 -1.71
C ALA A 264 5.05 18.21 -0.80
N SER A 265 5.01 19.49 -0.48
CA SER A 265 3.99 20.05 0.41
C SER A 265 3.47 21.40 -0.03
N VAL A 266 2.20 21.65 0.25
CA VAL A 266 1.55 22.97 0.13
C VAL A 266 1.24 23.45 1.54
N GLU A 267 1.74 24.63 1.90
CA GLU A 267 1.42 25.32 3.14
C GLU A 267 0.44 26.46 2.84
N ILE A 268 -0.71 26.49 3.51
CA ILE A 268 -1.80 27.43 3.22
C ILE A 268 -2.28 28.05 4.54
N ALA A 269 -2.25 29.37 4.66
CA ALA A 269 -2.89 30.05 5.78
C ALA A 269 -4.39 29.71 5.81
N ARG A 270 -4.97 29.50 7.00
CA ARG A 270 -6.41 29.16 7.09
C ARG A 270 -7.30 30.24 6.50
N THR A 271 -6.88 31.51 6.59
CA THR A 271 -7.60 32.67 6.01
C THR A 271 -7.66 32.63 4.49
N ASP A 272 -6.63 32.06 3.85
CA ASP A 272 -6.45 32.10 2.40
C ASP A 272 -6.87 30.77 1.74
N PHE A 273 -7.36 29.83 2.56
CA PHE A 273 -7.59 28.46 2.14
C PHE A 273 -8.62 28.35 1.01
N LEU A 274 -9.75 29.04 1.12
CA LEU A 274 -10.82 28.97 0.11
C LEU A 274 -10.37 29.54 -1.23
N ASP A 275 -9.61 30.64 -1.21
CA ASP A 275 -9.09 31.28 -2.41
C ASP A 275 -8.08 30.36 -3.12
N LEU A 276 -7.14 29.77 -2.38
CA LEU A 276 -6.17 28.86 -2.97
C LEU A 276 -6.83 27.54 -3.42
N GLN A 277 -7.80 27.03 -2.66
CA GLN A 277 -8.55 25.85 -3.05
C GLN A 277 -9.30 26.08 -4.37
N GLN A 278 -9.90 27.26 -4.55
CA GLN A 278 -10.56 27.63 -5.79
C GLN A 278 -9.56 27.76 -6.96
N LEU A 279 -8.42 28.42 -6.75
CA LEU A 279 -7.35 28.50 -7.76
C LEU A 279 -6.91 27.11 -8.24
N LEU A 280 -6.71 26.18 -7.30
CA LEU A 280 -6.31 24.81 -7.61
C LEU A 280 -7.42 24.08 -8.38
N ARG A 281 -8.69 24.25 -8.00
CA ARG A 281 -9.83 23.66 -8.73
C ARG A 281 -9.90 24.16 -10.18
N ASP A 282 -9.74 25.46 -10.39
CA ASP A 282 -9.81 26.08 -11.71
C ASP A 282 -8.62 25.69 -12.60
N SER A 283 -7.44 25.51 -12.00
CA SER A 283 -6.21 25.11 -12.69
C SER A 283 -6.14 23.60 -12.99
N GLY A 284 -6.95 22.80 -12.31
CA GLY A 284 -6.96 21.34 -12.42
C GLY A 284 -5.69 20.65 -11.90
N PRO A 285 -5.52 19.34 -12.16
CA PRO A 285 -4.39 18.55 -11.63
C PRO A 285 -2.99 19.04 -12.02
N ALA A 286 -2.87 19.81 -13.12
CA ALA A 286 -1.62 20.41 -13.58
C ALA A 286 -1.26 21.72 -12.86
N ALA A 287 -2.04 22.15 -11.86
CA ALA A 287 -1.83 23.40 -11.14
C ALA A 287 -0.39 23.56 -10.62
N PHE A 288 0.22 22.48 -10.13
CA PHE A 288 1.57 22.51 -9.56
C PHE A 288 2.69 22.53 -10.60
N GLU A 289 2.41 22.16 -11.85
CA GLU A 289 3.34 22.38 -12.97
C GLU A 289 3.32 23.85 -13.40
N ASN A 290 2.14 24.46 -13.41
CA ASN A 290 1.94 25.86 -13.79
C ASN A 290 2.35 26.84 -12.69
N HIS A 291 2.20 26.44 -11.43
CA HIS A 291 2.49 27.22 -10.22
C HIS A 291 3.47 26.49 -9.31
N PRO A 292 4.72 26.29 -9.74
CA PRO A 292 5.74 25.58 -8.94
C PRO A 292 6.03 26.28 -7.61
N GLU A 293 5.76 27.58 -7.49
CA GLU A 293 5.89 28.37 -6.27
C GLU A 293 4.97 27.93 -5.13
N LEU A 294 3.88 27.22 -5.44
CA LEU A 294 2.97 26.66 -4.43
C LEU A 294 3.54 25.42 -3.73
N LEU A 295 4.59 24.82 -4.29
CA LEU A 295 5.19 23.59 -3.77
C LEU A 295 6.47 23.89 -2.99
N LEU A 296 6.48 23.46 -1.73
CA LEU A 296 7.69 23.28 -0.95
C LEU A 296 8.18 21.85 -1.16
N ARG A 297 9.43 21.70 -1.63
CA ARG A 297 10.07 20.40 -1.82
C ARG A 297 11.20 20.19 -0.82
N ARG A 298 11.23 19.02 -0.20
CA ARG A 298 12.26 18.61 0.77
C ARG A 298 12.81 17.23 0.42
N GLY A 299 14.02 16.94 0.89
CA GLY A 299 14.73 15.69 0.63
C GLY A 299 15.93 15.87 -0.31
N ARG A 300 16.73 14.81 -0.45
CA ARG A 300 17.95 14.86 -1.27
C ARG A 300 17.58 14.79 -2.75
N ALA A 301 18.11 15.70 -3.55
CA ALA A 301 17.88 15.73 -4.99
C ALA A 301 18.26 14.38 -5.63
N ASN A 302 17.25 13.68 -6.17
CA ASN A 302 17.37 12.41 -6.86
C ASN A 302 16.37 12.43 -8.02
N LYS A 303 16.86 12.33 -9.25
CA LYS A 303 16.04 12.41 -10.47
C LYS A 303 14.87 11.42 -10.48
N THR A 304 15.08 10.19 -10.01
CA THR A 304 14.03 9.16 -9.96
C THR A 304 12.95 9.53 -8.94
N LEU A 305 13.34 9.93 -7.74
CA LEU A 305 12.37 10.33 -6.70
C LEU A 305 11.60 11.59 -7.08
N THR A 306 12.28 12.55 -7.72
CA THR A 306 11.62 13.75 -8.26
C THR A 306 10.60 13.39 -9.32
N GLN A 307 10.95 12.53 -10.29
CA GLN A 307 10.02 12.11 -11.34
C GLN A 307 8.79 11.40 -10.76
N ILE A 308 9.00 10.42 -9.86
CA ILE A 308 7.88 9.70 -9.24
C ILE A 308 6.99 10.66 -8.45
N MET A 309 7.57 11.61 -7.72
CA MET A 309 6.79 12.62 -7.02
C MET A 309 5.96 13.46 -8.00
N ASP A 310 6.57 13.93 -9.09
CA ASP A 310 5.92 14.75 -10.11
C ASP A 310 4.73 14.02 -10.76
N ASP A 311 4.92 12.77 -11.14
CA ASP A 311 3.86 11.91 -11.71
C ASP A 311 2.66 11.74 -10.75
N ASN A 312 2.87 11.96 -9.45
CA ASN A 312 1.86 11.76 -8.40
C ASN A 312 1.37 13.06 -7.75
N LEU A 313 1.78 14.25 -8.23
CA LEU A 313 1.32 15.54 -7.67
C LEU A 313 -0.19 15.75 -7.79
N HIS A 314 -0.84 15.09 -8.75
CA HIS A 314 -2.29 15.09 -8.87
C HIS A 314 -2.99 14.56 -7.59
N LEU A 315 -2.36 13.66 -6.83
CA LEU A 315 -2.90 13.19 -5.54
C LEU A 315 -2.85 14.30 -4.48
N LEU A 316 -1.79 15.12 -4.46
CA LEU A 316 -1.72 16.30 -3.58
C LEU A 316 -2.80 17.31 -3.94
N TRP A 317 -3.06 17.48 -5.23
CA TRP A 317 -4.13 18.34 -5.72
C TRP A 317 -5.49 17.85 -5.22
N HIS A 318 -5.76 16.54 -5.31
CA HIS A 318 -6.97 15.96 -4.76
C HIS A 318 -7.07 16.12 -3.24
N LEU A 319 -5.97 15.98 -2.49
CA LEU A 319 -5.96 16.20 -1.04
C LEU A 319 -6.44 17.62 -0.70
N VAL A 320 -5.89 18.64 -1.36
CA VAL A 320 -6.26 20.03 -1.08
C VAL A 320 -7.69 20.34 -1.53
N THR A 321 -8.09 19.89 -2.72
CA THR A 321 -9.39 20.22 -3.30
C THR A 321 -10.55 19.48 -2.63
N LYS A 322 -10.33 18.28 -2.08
CA LYS A 322 -11.35 17.49 -1.36
C LYS A 322 -11.42 17.79 0.13
N PHE A 323 -10.46 18.56 0.65
CA PHE A 323 -10.46 18.95 2.05
C PHE A 323 -11.56 19.96 2.34
N GLN A 324 -12.43 19.62 3.29
CA GLN A 324 -13.48 20.48 3.78
C GLN A 324 -12.89 21.46 4.79
N HIS A 325 -12.93 22.74 4.44
CA HIS A 325 -12.48 23.79 5.33
C HIS A 325 -13.37 23.85 6.58
N GLN A 326 -12.73 23.85 7.75
CA GLN A 326 -13.39 24.17 9.02
C GLN A 326 -12.72 25.41 9.61
N LEU A 327 -13.50 26.46 9.84
CA LEU A 327 -13.01 27.61 10.58
C LEU A 327 -12.64 27.16 12.01
N PRO A 328 -11.56 27.68 12.60
CA PRO A 328 -11.27 27.45 14.01
C PRO A 328 -12.50 27.76 14.85
N ASP A 329 -12.86 26.88 15.77
CA ASP A 329 -13.94 27.16 16.73
C ASP A 329 -13.54 28.40 17.54
N PRO A 330 -14.28 29.53 17.45
CA PRO A 330 -13.95 30.75 18.17
C PRO A 330 -14.02 30.60 19.70
N SER A 331 -14.58 29.50 20.20
CA SER A 331 -14.61 29.17 21.63
C SER A 331 -13.33 28.47 22.13
N LEU A 332 -12.47 27.99 21.24
CA LEU A 332 -11.18 27.41 21.61
C LEU A 332 -10.13 28.52 21.80
N PRO A 333 -9.35 28.50 22.90
CA PRO A 333 -8.33 29.49 23.12
C PRO A 333 -7.27 29.39 22.02
N THR A 334 -6.90 30.53 21.43
CA THR A 334 -5.72 30.64 20.59
C THR A 334 -4.51 30.11 21.37
N PRO A 335 -3.76 29.10 20.87
CA PRO A 335 -2.60 28.62 21.58
C PRO A 335 -1.61 29.78 21.72
N THR A 336 -1.31 30.14 22.97
CA THR A 336 -0.33 31.18 23.28
C THR A 336 1.02 30.76 22.67
N PRO A 337 1.64 31.59 21.80
CA PRO A 337 2.94 31.24 21.25
C PRO A 337 3.93 30.99 22.38
N ILE A 338 4.57 29.83 22.37
CA ILE A 338 5.63 29.51 23.34
C ILE A 338 6.78 30.49 23.06
N PRO A 339 7.21 31.31 24.04
CA PRO A 339 8.33 32.21 23.82
C PRO A 339 9.57 31.40 23.46
N THR A 340 10.20 31.74 22.32
CA THR A 340 11.47 31.16 21.90
C THR A 340 12.49 31.37 23.02
N ALA A 341 13.07 30.28 23.53
CA ALA A 341 14.10 30.36 24.56
C ALA A 341 15.24 31.28 24.09
N THR A 342 15.54 32.31 24.88
CA THR A 342 16.67 33.19 24.63
C THR A 342 17.95 32.36 24.65
N PRO A 343 18.82 32.42 23.62
CA PRO A 343 20.06 31.65 23.61
C PRO A 343 20.90 32.01 24.83
N THR A 344 21.25 31.00 25.63
CA THR A 344 22.15 31.16 26.77
C THR A 344 23.53 31.57 26.25
N PRO A 345 24.13 32.68 26.71
CA PRO A 345 25.47 33.05 26.30
C PRO A 345 26.46 31.96 26.70
N SER A 346 27.32 31.57 25.75
CA SER A 346 28.38 30.58 25.97
C SER A 346 29.43 31.17 26.92
N PRO A 347 29.90 30.43 27.95
CA PRO A 347 30.92 30.95 28.85
C PRO A 347 32.24 31.16 28.09
N THR A 348 32.83 32.34 28.25
CA THR A 348 34.16 32.65 27.72
C THR A 348 35.21 31.73 28.36
N PRO A 349 36.04 31.03 27.58
CA PRO A 349 37.09 30.17 28.13
C PRO A 349 38.12 31.01 28.90
N THR A 350 38.51 30.53 30.08
CA THR A 350 39.56 31.11 30.94
C THR A 350 40.89 30.42 30.75
#